data_AF-A0A1M4UYS1-F1
#
_entry.id   AF-A0A1M4UYS1-F1
#
_cell.length_a   1.000
_cell.length_b   1.000
_cell.length_c   1.000
_cell.angle_alpha   90.00
_cell.angle_beta   90.00
_cell.angle_gamma   90.00
#
_symmetry.space_group_name_H-M   'P 1'
#
loop_
_entity.id
_entity.type
_entity.pdbx_description
1 polymer ?
#
loop_
_entity_poly.entity_id
_entity_poly.type
_entity_poly.pdbx_seq_one_letter_code
_entity_poly.pdbx_strand_id
1 'polypeptide(L)'
;MYSKIEVIDYVWQYSRCLGNLLGSCYRLEEYEEGQILLFNLFNITEVIFKSVIEDYESRFIDIIDKLKKYDYINDIECNFLNDKKIGIRKFRNLLAHANLSKYNVIFLDEDNKLMYPLTENETCMKLYNLFSDILFNLILKVVKFNNIKLDNEIKNINIEIMEISDDELLLYKGFEKEDIKKLNNNNIMSEDTKYRLAENSQDIQVLESIFKNLFIK
;
A
#
# COMPACT_ATOMS: atom_id res chain seq x y z
N MET A 1 19.93 11.44 1.76
CA MET A 1 19.47 10.18 1.13
C MET A 1 20.22 9.99 -0.17
N TYR A 2 20.39 8.75 -0.60
CA TYR A 2 20.85 8.37 -1.93
C TYR A 2 19.66 8.38 -2.90
N SER A 3 19.93 8.69 -4.16
CA SER A 3 18.94 8.55 -5.23
C SER A 3 18.61 7.07 -5.48
N LYS A 4 17.43 6.80 -6.03
CA LYS A 4 16.99 5.42 -6.37
C LYS A 4 17.99 4.71 -7.30
N ILE A 5 18.58 5.44 -8.26
CA ILE A 5 19.58 4.91 -9.20
C ILE A 5 20.86 4.51 -8.46
N GLU A 6 21.40 5.37 -7.57
CA GLU A 6 22.58 5.02 -6.79
C GLU A 6 22.34 3.79 -5.90
N VAL A 7 21.16 3.71 -5.28
CA VAL A 7 20.75 2.53 -4.50
C VAL A 7 20.78 1.28 -5.38
N ILE A 8 20.17 1.33 -6.57
CA ILE A 8 20.15 0.20 -7.52
C ILE A 8 21.58 -0.25 -7.86
N ASP A 9 22.48 0.68 -8.13
CA ASP A 9 23.88 0.36 -8.46
C ASP A 9 24.59 -0.35 -7.30
N TYR A 10 24.38 0.09 -6.07
CA TYR A 10 24.93 -0.59 -4.89
C TYR A 10 24.34 -1.99 -4.70
N VAL A 11 23.02 -2.14 -4.85
CA VAL A 11 22.38 -3.47 -4.77
C VAL A 11 22.88 -4.37 -5.89
N TRP A 12 23.12 -3.83 -7.10
CA TRP A 12 23.65 -4.59 -8.23
C TRP A 12 25.07 -5.10 -7.99
N GLN A 13 25.91 -4.28 -7.35
CA GLN A 13 27.26 -4.69 -6.92
C GLN A 13 27.21 -5.81 -5.87
N TYR A 14 26.24 -5.77 -4.96
CA TYR A 14 25.98 -6.84 -3.99
C TYR A 14 25.45 -8.11 -4.67
N SER A 15 24.43 -7.99 -5.51
CA SER A 15 23.82 -9.06 -6.28
C SER A 15 23.19 -8.52 -7.55
N ARG A 16 23.76 -8.90 -8.71
CA ARG A 16 23.27 -8.47 -10.02
C ARG A 16 21.79 -8.82 -10.24
N CYS A 17 21.36 -9.97 -9.74
CA CYS A 17 19.97 -10.40 -9.84
C CYS A 17 19.03 -9.46 -9.08
N LEU A 18 19.35 -9.15 -7.82
CA LEU A 18 18.54 -8.27 -6.98
C LEU A 18 18.57 -6.81 -7.48
N GLY A 19 19.73 -6.33 -7.92
CA GLY A 19 19.86 -5.01 -8.54
C GLY A 19 19.03 -4.89 -9.82
N ASN A 20 19.00 -5.92 -10.66
CA ASN A 20 18.15 -5.95 -11.85
C ASN A 20 16.65 -5.95 -11.50
N LEU A 21 16.23 -6.69 -10.46
CA LEU A 21 14.83 -6.69 -10.00
C LEU A 21 14.42 -5.30 -9.49
N LEU A 22 15.24 -4.70 -8.63
CA LEU A 22 14.98 -3.36 -8.08
C LEU A 22 14.97 -2.30 -9.20
N GLY A 23 15.91 -2.39 -10.14
CA GLY A 23 15.96 -1.52 -11.31
C GLY A 23 14.78 -1.70 -12.26
N SER A 24 14.26 -2.91 -12.43
CA SER A 24 13.01 -3.16 -13.17
C SER A 24 11.82 -2.54 -12.47
N CYS A 25 11.72 -2.67 -11.14
CA CYS A 25 10.68 -2.01 -10.37
C CYS A 25 10.74 -0.49 -10.50
N TYR A 26 11.94 0.11 -10.50
CA TYR A 26 12.11 1.55 -10.72
C TYR A 26 11.68 1.99 -12.12
N ARG A 27 12.03 1.23 -13.17
CA ARG A 27 11.57 1.53 -14.54
C ARG A 27 10.05 1.45 -14.72
N LEU A 28 9.37 0.66 -13.88
CA LEU A 28 7.91 0.58 -13.95
C LEU A 28 7.23 1.90 -13.54
N GLU A 29 7.94 2.83 -12.90
CA GLU A 29 7.42 4.16 -12.58
C GLU A 29 6.93 4.90 -13.84
N GLU A 30 7.55 4.67 -14.99
CA GLU A 30 7.19 5.28 -16.28
C GLU A 30 5.79 4.88 -16.78
N TYR A 31 5.25 3.75 -16.31
CA TYR A 31 3.92 3.27 -16.70
C TYR A 31 2.83 3.67 -15.71
N GLU A 32 3.20 4.34 -14.60
CA GLU A 32 2.29 4.82 -13.56
C GLU A 32 1.35 3.75 -12.98
N GLU A 33 1.76 2.47 -12.98
CA GLU A 33 0.97 1.36 -12.42
C GLU A 33 1.22 1.20 -10.91
N GLY A 34 0.59 2.05 -10.10
CA GLY A 34 0.86 2.20 -8.66
C GLY A 34 0.71 0.91 -7.85
N GLN A 35 -0.34 0.12 -8.11
CA GLN A 35 -0.58 -1.11 -7.35
C GLN A 35 0.54 -2.14 -7.58
N ILE A 36 0.97 -2.28 -8.84
CA ILE A 36 2.05 -3.19 -9.24
C ILE A 36 3.38 -2.70 -8.69
N LEU A 37 3.62 -1.38 -8.73
CA LEU A 37 4.81 -0.75 -8.17
C LEU A 37 4.96 -1.00 -6.67
N LEU A 38 3.90 -0.76 -5.88
CA LEU A 38 3.91 -1.02 -4.44
C LEU A 38 4.15 -2.51 -4.14
N PHE A 39 3.39 -3.38 -4.82
CA PHE A 39 3.50 -4.82 -4.60
C PHE A 39 4.92 -5.33 -4.90
N ASN A 40 5.49 -4.93 -6.04
CA ASN A 40 6.85 -5.30 -6.42
C ASN A 40 7.88 -4.72 -5.45
N LEU A 41 7.78 -3.44 -5.09
CA LEU A 41 8.72 -2.81 -4.17
C LEU A 41 8.73 -3.51 -2.80
N PHE A 42 7.56 -3.82 -2.24
CA PHE A 42 7.47 -4.52 -0.95
C PHE A 42 8.02 -5.94 -1.01
N ASN A 43 7.74 -6.67 -2.10
CA ASN A 43 8.25 -8.02 -2.28
C ASN A 43 9.77 -8.03 -2.48
N ILE A 44 10.30 -7.15 -3.33
CA ILE A 44 11.74 -7.01 -3.56
C ILE A 44 12.45 -6.62 -2.27
N THR A 45 11.87 -5.72 -1.46
CA THR A 45 12.40 -5.36 -0.14
C THR A 45 12.53 -6.59 0.76
N GLU A 46 11.48 -7.41 0.88
CA GLU A 46 11.56 -8.66 1.65
C GLU A 46 12.65 -9.59 1.12
N VAL A 47 12.71 -9.81 -0.20
CA VAL A 47 13.67 -10.71 -0.82
C VAL A 47 15.11 -10.25 -0.55
N ILE A 48 15.39 -8.96 -0.66
CA ILE A 48 16.72 -8.41 -0.38
C ILE A 48 17.07 -8.58 1.10
N PHE A 49 16.15 -8.30 2.02
CA PHE A 49 16.39 -8.47 3.45
C PHE A 49 16.63 -9.93 3.84
N LYS A 50 15.88 -10.85 3.26
CA LYS A 50 16.10 -12.30 3.38
C LYS A 50 17.48 -12.70 2.89
N SER A 51 17.89 -12.15 1.74
CA SER A 51 19.19 -12.43 1.15
C SER A 51 20.34 -11.95 2.03
N VAL A 52 20.25 -10.75 2.61
CA VAL A 52 21.28 -10.20 3.50
C VAL A 52 21.40 -10.97 4.83
N ILE A 53 20.28 -11.45 5.37
CA ILE A 53 20.26 -12.28 6.59
C ILE A 53 20.54 -13.77 6.31
N GLU A 54 20.63 -14.16 5.03
CA GLU A 54 20.76 -15.55 4.58
C GLU A 54 19.64 -16.47 5.10
N ASP A 55 18.42 -15.94 5.20
CA ASP A 55 17.24 -16.66 5.69
C ASP A 55 16.05 -16.47 4.76
N TYR A 56 15.87 -17.43 3.85
CA TYR A 56 14.84 -17.38 2.82
C TYR A 56 13.49 -17.95 3.28
N GLU A 57 13.52 -18.86 4.25
CA GLU A 57 12.36 -19.65 4.71
C GLU A 57 11.54 -18.92 5.77
N SER A 58 12.17 -18.05 6.57
CA SER A 58 11.47 -17.29 7.60
C SER A 58 10.48 -16.28 7.01
N ARG A 59 9.47 -15.90 7.80
CA ARG A 59 8.49 -14.90 7.38
C ARG A 59 9.10 -13.51 7.49
N PHE A 60 8.57 -12.56 6.73
CA PHE A 60 9.10 -11.19 6.72
C PHE A 60 9.20 -10.55 8.13
N ILE A 61 8.23 -10.80 9.01
CA ILE A 61 8.28 -10.31 10.39
C ILE A 61 9.52 -10.81 11.14
N ASP A 62 9.85 -12.08 10.99
CA ASP A 62 10.98 -12.72 11.66
C ASP A 62 12.32 -12.17 11.09
N ILE A 63 12.34 -11.81 9.80
CA ILE A 63 13.48 -11.16 9.15
C ILE A 63 13.70 -9.74 9.68
N ILE A 64 12.64 -8.96 9.85
CA ILE A 64 12.71 -7.60 10.40
C ILE A 64 13.23 -7.65 11.84
N ASP A 65 12.76 -8.60 12.64
CA ASP A 65 13.23 -8.80 14.01
C ASP A 65 14.73 -9.15 14.06
N LYS A 66 15.22 -9.96 13.11
CA LYS A 66 16.66 -10.26 12.96
C LYS A 66 17.47 -9.05 12.53
N LEU A 67 16.99 -8.28 11.55
CA LEU A 67 17.66 -7.04 11.12
C LEU A 67 17.84 -6.06 12.28
N LYS A 68 16.82 -5.92 13.12
CA LYS A 68 16.89 -5.11 14.33
C LYS A 68 17.85 -5.68 15.36
N LYS A 69 17.79 -6.99 15.61
CA LYS A 69 18.70 -7.68 16.56
C LYS A 69 20.17 -7.54 16.18
N TYR A 70 20.47 -7.47 14.88
CA TYR A 70 21.82 -7.31 14.35
C TYR A 70 22.17 -5.86 14.00
N ASP A 71 21.38 -4.89 14.49
CA ASP A 71 21.62 -3.45 14.35
C ASP A 71 21.69 -2.94 12.89
N TYR A 72 21.10 -3.66 11.92
CA TYR A 72 20.93 -3.14 10.55
C TYR A 72 19.90 -2.03 10.47
N ILE A 73 18.88 -2.07 11.34
CA ILE A 73 17.80 -1.09 11.41
C ILE A 73 17.53 -0.68 12.86
N ASN A 74 17.03 0.54 13.05
CA ASN A 74 16.69 1.07 14.37
C ASN A 74 15.21 0.80 14.73
N ASP A 75 14.78 1.26 15.91
CA ASP A 75 13.40 1.13 16.38
C ASP A 75 12.36 1.78 15.46
N ILE A 76 12.69 2.94 14.89
CA ILE A 76 11.79 3.72 14.03
C ILE A 76 11.58 3.00 12.70
N GLU A 77 12.66 2.55 12.08
CA GLU A 77 12.65 1.77 10.84
C GLU A 77 11.98 0.41 11.03
N CYS A 78 12.22 -0.26 12.17
CA CYS A 78 11.51 -1.48 12.52
C CYS A 78 10.00 -1.25 12.64
N ASN A 79 9.57 -0.18 13.32
CA ASN A 79 8.16 0.15 13.43
C ASN A 79 7.56 0.52 12.07
N PHE A 80 8.26 1.27 11.24
CA PHE A 80 7.84 1.57 9.86
C PHE A 80 7.55 0.30 9.04
N LEU A 81 8.39 -0.74 9.19
CA LEU A 81 8.18 -2.00 8.49
C LEU A 81 7.06 -2.87 9.11
N ASN A 82 6.94 -2.90 10.43
CA ASN A 82 6.16 -3.90 11.17
C ASN A 82 4.92 -3.38 11.90
N ASP A 83 4.64 -2.08 11.91
CA ASP A 83 3.46 -1.51 12.56
C ASP A 83 2.17 -2.19 12.08
N LYS A 84 1.29 -2.53 13.03
CA LYS A 84 0.09 -3.31 12.74
C LYS A 84 -1.00 -2.52 12.01
N LYS A 85 -0.97 -1.19 12.12
CA LYS A 85 -1.95 -0.28 11.53
C LYS A 85 -1.50 0.23 10.17
N ILE A 86 -0.26 0.71 10.08
CA ILE A 86 0.25 1.42 8.89
C ILE A 86 1.63 0.93 8.42
N GLY A 87 2.15 -0.17 8.97
CA GLY A 87 3.45 -0.69 8.57
C GLY A 87 3.47 -1.25 7.15
N ILE A 88 4.65 -1.26 6.52
CA ILE A 88 4.82 -1.79 5.15
C ILE A 88 4.30 -3.23 5.01
N ARG A 89 4.50 -4.08 6.03
CA ARG A 89 3.95 -5.45 6.04
C ARG A 89 2.43 -5.46 6.03
N LYS A 90 1.76 -4.51 6.71
CA LYS A 90 0.30 -4.38 6.68
C LYS A 90 -0.16 -3.99 5.27
N PHE A 91 0.42 -2.96 4.67
CA PHE A 91 0.10 -2.56 3.29
C PHE A 91 0.29 -3.69 2.29
N ARG A 92 1.42 -4.42 2.35
CA ARG A 92 1.65 -5.57 1.48
C ARG A 92 0.55 -6.62 1.60
N ASN A 93 0.14 -6.93 2.83
CA ASN A 93 -0.94 -7.90 3.05
C ASN A 93 -2.27 -7.39 2.50
N LEU A 94 -2.57 -6.10 2.67
CA LEU A 94 -3.78 -5.47 2.13
C LEU A 94 -3.83 -5.57 0.60
N LEU A 95 -2.73 -5.23 -0.09
CA LEU A 95 -2.65 -5.29 -1.55
C LEU A 95 -2.79 -6.72 -2.10
N ALA A 96 -2.53 -7.74 -1.29
CA ALA A 96 -2.71 -9.15 -1.63
C ALA A 96 -4.09 -9.71 -1.24
N HIS A 97 -4.93 -8.95 -0.52
CA HIS A 97 -6.26 -9.39 -0.13
C HIS A 97 -7.27 -9.32 -1.28
N ALA A 98 -8.20 -10.28 -1.31
CA ALA A 98 -9.24 -10.38 -2.34
C ALA A 98 -10.24 -9.19 -2.33
N ASN A 99 -10.45 -8.56 -1.16
CA ASN A 99 -11.40 -7.46 -0.99
C ASN A 99 -10.66 -6.13 -0.74
N LEU A 100 -9.79 -5.74 -1.67
CA LEU A 100 -9.05 -4.47 -1.55
C LEU A 100 -9.99 -3.26 -1.45
N SER A 101 -11.19 -3.37 -2.04
CA SER A 101 -12.27 -2.38 -2.02
C SER A 101 -12.77 -1.98 -0.64
N LYS A 102 -12.52 -2.81 0.37
CA LYS A 102 -12.80 -2.49 1.78
C LYS A 102 -11.92 -1.37 2.32
N TYR A 103 -10.71 -1.22 1.78
CA TYR A 103 -9.65 -0.45 2.39
C TYR A 103 -9.43 0.89 1.68
N ASN A 104 -9.42 1.94 2.49
CA ASN A 104 -9.16 3.30 2.07
C ASN A 104 -8.00 3.86 2.88
N VAL A 105 -7.27 4.80 2.28
CA VAL A 105 -6.23 5.57 2.96
C VAL A 105 -6.72 6.99 3.17
N ILE A 106 -6.44 7.54 4.33
CA ILE A 106 -6.63 8.96 4.63
C ILE A 106 -5.24 9.58 4.77
N PHE A 107 -4.96 10.61 3.98
CA PHE A 107 -3.73 11.40 4.09
C PHE A 107 -3.99 12.58 5.03
N LEU A 108 -3.46 12.49 6.24
CA LEU A 108 -3.81 13.38 7.36
C LEU A 108 -3.20 14.79 7.26
N ASP A 109 -2.33 15.01 6.27
CA ASP A 109 -1.76 16.33 5.95
C ASP A 109 -2.59 17.12 4.92
N GLU A 110 -3.66 16.52 4.39
CA GLU A 110 -4.53 17.13 3.40
C GLU A 110 -5.92 17.42 4.00
N ASP A 111 -6.96 16.71 3.55
CA ASP A 111 -8.29 16.73 4.17
C ASP A 111 -8.56 15.39 4.85
N ASN A 112 -8.64 15.41 6.18
CA ASN A 112 -8.85 14.21 7.02
C ASN A 112 -10.20 13.54 6.81
N LYS A 113 -11.08 14.10 5.95
CA LYS A 113 -12.35 13.49 5.56
C LYS A 113 -12.28 12.79 4.20
N LEU A 114 -11.24 13.04 3.41
CA LEU A 114 -11.13 12.49 2.07
C LEU A 114 -10.56 11.07 2.15
N MET A 115 -11.34 10.12 1.65
CA MET A 115 -10.99 8.71 1.60
C MET A 115 -10.45 8.40 0.21
N TYR A 116 -9.27 7.79 0.17
CA TYR A 116 -8.61 7.37 -1.06
C TYR A 116 -8.67 5.84 -1.16
N PRO A 117 -9.51 5.27 -2.02
CA PRO A 117 -9.64 3.82 -2.14
C PRO A 117 -8.33 3.17 -2.60
N LEU A 118 -7.91 2.08 -1.96
CA LEU A 118 -6.72 1.33 -2.39
C LEU A 118 -6.89 0.62 -3.74
N THR A 119 -8.11 0.55 -4.27
CA THR A 119 -8.41 0.02 -5.60
C THR A 119 -8.11 1.02 -6.72
N GLU A 120 -7.96 2.30 -6.38
CA GLU A 120 -7.59 3.34 -7.34
C GLU A 120 -6.06 3.38 -7.55
N ASN A 121 -5.67 3.53 -8.81
CA ASN A 121 -4.27 3.56 -9.20
C ASN A 121 -3.56 4.80 -8.65
N GLU A 122 -4.23 5.95 -8.66
CA GLU A 122 -3.74 7.23 -8.18
C GLU A 122 -3.42 7.18 -6.68
N THR A 123 -4.27 6.52 -5.88
CA THR A 123 -4.01 6.26 -4.46
C THR A 123 -2.74 5.44 -4.27
N CYS A 124 -2.59 4.36 -5.05
CA CYS A 124 -1.41 3.52 -4.98
C CYS A 124 -0.14 4.25 -5.44
N MET A 125 -0.22 5.09 -6.47
CA MET A 125 0.89 5.94 -6.91
C MET A 125 1.31 6.93 -5.83
N LYS A 126 0.35 7.54 -5.14
CA LYS A 126 0.62 8.46 -4.04
C LYS A 126 1.32 7.78 -2.87
N LEU A 127 0.87 6.58 -2.49
CA LEU A 127 1.55 5.75 -1.50
C LEU A 127 2.96 5.33 -1.96
N TYR A 128 3.13 5.02 -3.24
CA TYR A 128 4.43 4.67 -3.79
C TYR A 128 5.41 5.84 -3.66
N ASN A 129 4.97 7.05 -4.00
CA ASN A 129 5.79 8.26 -3.83
C ASN A 129 6.14 8.53 -2.37
N LEU A 130 5.23 8.21 -1.44
CA LEU A 130 5.45 8.36 -0.01
C LEU A 130 6.49 7.36 0.54
N PHE A 131 6.46 6.10 0.09
CA PHE A 131 7.29 5.04 0.67
C PHE A 131 8.59 4.76 -0.08
N SER A 132 8.62 5.00 -1.39
CA SER A 132 9.69 4.48 -2.26
C SER A 132 11.07 4.97 -1.87
N ASP A 133 11.28 6.28 -1.67
CA ASP A 133 12.60 6.80 -1.31
C ASP A 133 13.10 6.25 0.03
N ILE A 134 12.20 6.12 1.01
CA ILE A 134 12.50 5.54 2.32
C ILE A 134 12.91 4.08 2.15
N LEU A 135 12.15 3.29 1.40
CA LEU A 135 12.43 1.87 1.19
C LEU A 135 13.71 1.62 0.40
N PHE A 136 13.97 2.38 -0.67
CA PHE A 136 15.23 2.29 -1.42
C PHE A 136 16.43 2.58 -0.51
N ASN A 137 16.35 3.63 0.30
CA ASN A 137 17.45 3.98 1.20
C ASN A 137 17.60 2.98 2.36
N LEU A 138 16.50 2.41 2.85
CA LEU A 138 16.52 1.35 3.86
C LEU A 138 17.14 0.06 3.29
N ILE A 139 16.82 -0.29 2.04
CA ILE A 139 17.48 -1.36 1.30
C ILE A 139 19.00 -1.14 1.26
N LEU A 140 19.44 0.06 0.86
CA LEU A 140 20.87 0.36 0.82
C LEU A 140 21.53 0.27 2.20
N LYS A 141 20.85 0.78 3.24
CA LYS A 141 21.31 0.69 4.63
C LYS A 141 21.55 -0.76 5.04
N VAL A 142 20.60 -1.65 4.74
CA VAL A 142 20.71 -3.08 5.06
C VAL A 142 21.81 -3.77 4.25
N VAL A 143 21.87 -3.52 2.94
CA VAL A 143 22.84 -4.17 2.04
C VAL A 143 24.29 -3.76 2.34
N LYS A 144 24.52 -2.48 2.64
CA LYS A 144 25.88 -1.92 2.80
C LYS A 144 26.28 -1.65 4.26
N PHE A 145 25.39 -1.94 5.22
CA PHE A 145 25.54 -1.57 6.63
C PHE A 145 25.95 -0.09 6.81
N ASN A 146 25.15 0.81 6.22
CA ASN A 146 25.47 2.25 6.15
C ASN A 146 24.64 3.08 7.15
N ASN A 147 25.20 4.16 7.68
CA ASN A 147 24.52 5.05 8.64
C ASN A 147 23.59 6.06 7.96
N ILE A 148 22.68 5.57 7.11
CA ILE A 148 21.64 6.39 6.51
C ILE A 148 20.59 6.71 7.59
N LYS A 149 20.27 8.00 7.75
CA LYS A 149 19.25 8.48 8.68
C LYS A 149 17.94 8.64 7.92
N LEU A 150 16.91 7.92 8.35
CA LEU A 150 15.57 7.91 7.75
C LEU A 150 14.47 8.33 8.75
N ASP A 151 14.87 8.59 10.00
CA ASP A 151 13.96 8.79 11.12
C ASP A 151 12.98 9.95 10.90
N ASN A 152 13.42 11.03 10.24
CA ASN A 152 12.59 12.21 10.03
C ASN A 152 11.57 11.95 8.92
N GLU A 153 12.03 11.37 7.82
CA GLU A 153 11.23 11.00 6.67
C GLU A 153 10.13 10.01 7.07
N ILE A 154 10.47 9.01 7.88
CA ILE A 154 9.51 8.05 8.43
C ILE A 154 8.50 8.74 9.36
N LYS A 155 8.95 9.63 10.26
CA LYS A 155 8.05 10.34 11.19
C LYS A 155 7.11 11.32 10.51
N ASN A 156 7.46 11.79 9.31
CA ASN A 156 6.61 12.67 8.51
C ASN A 156 5.50 11.90 7.76
N ILE A 157 5.50 10.57 7.80
CA ILE A 157 4.40 9.78 7.24
C ILE A 157 3.17 9.95 8.13
N ASN A 158 2.17 10.66 7.60
CA ASN A 158 0.94 10.96 8.32
C ASN A 158 -0.27 10.42 7.55
N ILE A 159 -0.55 9.13 7.73
CA ILE A 159 -1.63 8.42 7.06
C ILE A 159 -2.40 7.52 8.03
N GLU A 160 -3.64 7.23 7.68
CA GLU A 160 -4.47 6.24 8.37
C GLU A 160 -5.08 5.26 7.35
N ILE A 161 -5.25 4.00 7.74
CA ILE A 161 -6.01 3.02 6.96
C ILE A 161 -7.41 2.90 7.56
N MET A 162 -8.41 3.22 6.77
CA MET A 162 -9.82 3.10 7.13
C MET A 162 -10.45 1.90 6.41
N GLU A 163 -11.17 1.09 7.17
CA GLU A 163 -11.99 -0.01 6.64
C GLU A 163 -13.44 0.46 6.54
N ILE A 164 -14.05 0.28 5.36
CA ILE A 164 -15.48 0.59 5.12
C ILE A 164 -16.24 -0.73 5.00
N SER A 165 -17.39 -0.85 5.67
CA SER A 165 -18.20 -2.07 5.54
C SER A 165 -18.85 -2.19 4.16
N ASP A 166 -19.23 -3.40 3.76
CA ASP A 166 -20.02 -3.68 2.56
C ASP A 166 -21.31 -2.86 2.51
N ASP A 167 -22.03 -2.80 3.64
CA ASP A 167 -23.25 -2.01 3.80
C ASP A 167 -22.99 -0.49 3.61
N GLU A 168 -21.91 0.04 4.19
CA GLU A 168 -21.54 1.46 4.04
C GLU A 168 -21.18 1.79 2.58
N LEU A 169 -20.43 0.90 1.91
CA LEU A 169 -20.06 1.09 0.52
C LEU A 169 -21.29 1.07 -0.42
N LEU A 170 -22.24 0.17 -0.19
CA LEU A 170 -23.51 0.15 -0.92
C LEU A 170 -24.33 1.42 -0.68
N LEU A 171 -24.37 1.92 0.56
CA LEU A 171 -25.02 3.20 0.86
C LEU A 171 -24.37 4.36 0.10
N TYR A 172 -23.04 4.41 0.02
CA TYR A 172 -22.34 5.44 -0.76
C TYR A 172 -22.67 5.38 -2.26
N LYS A 173 -22.87 4.17 -2.80
CA LYS A 173 -23.34 3.98 -4.19
C LYS A 173 -24.81 4.36 -4.40
N GLY A 174 -25.56 4.63 -3.33
CA GLY A 174 -26.95 5.08 -3.37
C GLY A 174 -27.99 3.96 -3.20
N PHE A 175 -27.60 2.78 -2.73
CA PHE A 175 -28.56 1.74 -2.37
C PHE A 175 -29.37 2.15 -1.14
N GLU A 176 -30.67 1.84 -1.13
CA GLU A 176 -31.52 2.14 0.03
C GLU A 176 -31.25 1.18 1.19
N LYS A 177 -31.35 1.70 2.43
CA LYS A 177 -31.16 0.92 3.67
C LYS A 177 -32.06 -0.31 3.74
N GLU A 178 -33.27 -0.24 3.17
CA GLU A 178 -34.21 -1.35 3.17
C GLU A 178 -33.75 -2.49 2.26
N ASP A 179 -33.15 -2.17 1.10
CA ASP A 179 -32.66 -3.17 0.17
C ASP A 179 -31.39 -3.86 0.70
N ILE A 180 -30.49 -3.09 1.31
CA ILE A 180 -29.32 -3.64 2.01
C ILE A 180 -29.76 -4.61 3.12
N LYS A 181 -30.78 -4.25 3.91
CA LYS A 181 -31.34 -5.16 4.93
C LYS A 181 -31.91 -6.45 4.34
N LYS A 182 -32.56 -6.40 3.17
CA LYS A 182 -33.07 -7.61 2.49
C LYS A 182 -31.93 -8.52 2.02
N LEU A 183 -30.83 -7.94 1.51
CA LEU A 183 -29.63 -8.67 1.11
C LEU A 183 -29.00 -9.39 2.32
N ASN A 184 -29.01 -8.74 3.50
CA ASN A 184 -28.43 -9.26 4.74
C ASN A 184 -29.29 -10.34 5.40
N ASN A 185 -30.59 -10.08 5.59
CA ASN A 185 -31.49 -10.96 6.36
C ASN A 185 -31.72 -12.33 5.73
N ASN A 186 -31.59 -12.42 4.41
CA ASN A 186 -31.87 -13.65 3.68
C ASN A 186 -30.60 -14.45 3.33
N ASN A 187 -29.40 -14.03 3.79
CA ASN A 187 -28.11 -14.58 3.37
C ASN A 187 -27.99 -14.77 1.84
N ILE A 188 -28.61 -13.87 1.07
CA ILE A 188 -28.67 -14.00 -0.40
C ILE A 188 -27.28 -13.83 -1.01
N MET A 189 -26.43 -12.99 -0.39
CA MET A 189 -25.09 -12.69 -0.88
C MET A 189 -24.06 -12.74 0.24
N SER A 190 -22.89 -13.32 -0.06
CA SER A 190 -21.71 -13.21 0.79
C SER A 190 -21.17 -11.77 0.80
N GLU A 191 -20.38 -11.44 1.82
CA GLU A 191 -19.67 -10.15 1.95
C GLU A 191 -18.87 -9.80 0.68
N ASP A 192 -18.04 -10.73 0.19
CA ASP A 192 -17.27 -10.56 -1.05
C ASP A 192 -18.14 -10.18 -2.25
N THR A 193 -19.32 -10.80 -2.36
CA THR A 193 -20.22 -10.55 -3.50
C THR A 193 -20.84 -9.16 -3.42
N LYS A 194 -21.11 -8.65 -2.21
CA LYS A 194 -21.62 -7.30 -2.01
C LYS A 194 -20.57 -6.23 -2.28
N TYR A 195 -19.32 -6.45 -1.86
CA TYR A 195 -18.22 -5.57 -2.24
C TYR A 195 -18.07 -5.50 -3.77
N ARG A 196 -18.11 -6.64 -4.45
CA ARG A 196 -18.09 -6.69 -5.92
C ARG A 196 -19.29 -5.98 -6.55
N LEU A 197 -20.48 -6.13 -5.97
CA LEU A 197 -21.67 -5.41 -6.45
C LEU A 197 -21.47 -3.91 -6.33
N ALA A 198 -21.00 -3.42 -5.19
CA ALA A 198 -20.78 -2.00 -4.95
C ALA A 198 -19.74 -1.41 -5.93
N GLU A 199 -18.62 -2.09 -6.16
CA GLU A 199 -17.59 -1.64 -7.11
C GLU A 199 -18.08 -1.55 -8.55
N ASN A 200 -18.88 -2.54 -8.98
CA ASN A 200 -19.44 -2.57 -10.34
C ASN A 200 -20.69 -1.69 -10.48
N SER A 201 -21.18 -1.09 -9.39
CA SER A 201 -22.33 -0.19 -9.42
C SER A 201 -21.90 1.24 -9.74
N GLN A 202 -22.74 1.92 -10.52
CA GLN A 202 -22.60 3.35 -10.74
C GLN A 202 -22.89 4.13 -9.46
N ASP A 203 -22.26 5.28 -9.30
CA ASP A 203 -22.57 6.20 -8.22
C ASP A 203 -23.82 7.01 -8.57
N ILE A 204 -24.93 6.73 -7.87
CA ILE A 204 -26.22 7.36 -8.13
C ILE A 204 -26.16 8.88 -7.88
N GLN A 205 -25.36 9.35 -6.92
CA GLN A 205 -25.26 10.79 -6.62
C GLN A 205 -24.57 11.56 -7.74
N VAL A 206 -23.54 10.94 -8.33
CA VAL A 206 -22.85 11.48 -9.52
C VAL A 206 -23.81 11.51 -10.70
N LEU A 207 -24.53 10.41 -10.96
CA LEU A 207 -25.53 10.35 -12.03
C LEU A 207 -26.64 11.38 -11.83
N GLU A 208 -27.17 11.52 -10.61
CA GLU A 208 -28.21 12.49 -10.28
C GLU A 208 -27.72 13.91 -10.55
N SER A 209 -26.48 14.22 -10.19
CA SER A 209 -25.86 15.54 -10.46
C SER A 209 -25.69 15.79 -11.97
N ILE A 210 -25.25 14.79 -12.73
CA ILE A 210 -25.13 14.87 -14.19
C ILE A 210 -26.50 15.07 -14.83
N PHE A 211 -27.51 14.28 -14.43
CA PHE A 211 -28.85 14.36 -14.98
C PHE A 211 -29.57 15.65 -14.61
N LYS A 212 -29.39 16.17 -13.39
CA LYS A 212 -29.87 17.51 -13.01
C LYS A 212 -29.30 18.56 -13.96
N ASN A 213 -28.00 18.53 -14.25
CA ASN A 213 -27.39 19.50 -15.16
C ASN A 213 -27.79 19.30 -16.65
N LEU A 214 -28.13 18.09 -17.07
CA LEU A 214 -28.56 17.79 -18.44
C LEU A 214 -30.04 18.10 -18.70
N PHE A 215 -30.91 17.87 -17.71
CA PHE A 215 -32.37 17.97 -17.86
C PHE A 215 -32.98 19.21 -17.20
N ILE A 216 -32.20 20.01 -16.47
CA ILE A 216 -32.59 21.38 -16.15
C ILE A 216 -32.30 22.25 -17.37
N LYS A 217 -33.32 22.36 -18.24
CA LYS A 217 -33.53 23.44 -19.20
C LYS A 217 -34.80 24.18 -18.83
#